data_AF-A0AAE9A3W6-F1
#
_entry.id   AF-A0AAE9A3W6-F1
#
_cell.length_a   1.000
_cell.length_b   1.000
_cell.length_c   1.000
_cell.angle_alpha   90.00
_cell.angle_beta   90.00
_cell.angle_gamma   90.00
#
_symmetry.space_group_name_H-M   'P 1'
#
loop_
_entity.id
_entity.type
_entity.pdbx_description
1 polymer ?
#
loop_
_entity_poly.entity_id
_entity_poly.type
_entity_poly.pdbx_seq_one_letter_code
_entity_poly.pdbx_strand_id
1 'polypeptide(L)'
;MRTDIQCLRGIAIIFVLSFHLAPNLFVNGFLGVDIFVKKIYILDALPEYSENFFTLFLHYLITRPEDMELLHLNKKKADLDMKNVRKRLRMIKCTKCELFDLSHLFVENDKYLTFDRENMMSYVDNSVHLTTAGVAPCDPIFKNITKEILNKF
;
A
#
# COMPACT_ATOMS: atom_id res chain seq x y z
N MET A 1 1.06 20.23 27.87
CA MET A 1 0.48 20.32 26.51
C MET A 1 1.45 21.10 25.64
N ARG A 2 1.98 20.52 24.55
CA ARG A 2 3.02 21.15 23.72
C ARG A 2 2.40 22.15 22.73
N THR A 3 2.62 23.44 22.99
CA THR A 3 2.00 24.58 22.28
C THR A 3 2.50 24.72 20.83
N ASP A 4 3.73 24.30 20.58
CA ASP A 4 4.40 24.20 19.27
C ASP A 4 3.63 23.30 18.29
N ILE A 5 3.17 22.14 18.76
CA ILE A 5 2.42 21.18 17.93
C ILE A 5 1.01 21.72 17.59
N GLN A 6 0.39 22.48 18.49
CA GLN A 6 -0.96 23.03 18.26
C GLN A 6 -0.95 24.11 17.17
N CYS A 7 0.11 24.91 17.09
CA CYS A 7 0.26 25.91 16.03
C CYS A 7 0.43 25.25 14.64
N LEU A 8 1.24 24.19 14.56
CA LEU A 8 1.38 23.38 13.34
C LEU A 8 0.05 22.76 12.89
N ARG A 9 -0.76 22.25 13.84
CA ARG A 9 -2.09 21.72 13.54
C ARG A 9 -3.03 22.79 12.99
N GLY A 10 -3.02 24.00 13.55
CA GLY A 10 -3.81 25.12 13.04
C GLY A 10 -3.46 25.47 11.60
N ILE A 11 -2.16 25.57 11.29
CA ILE A 11 -1.67 25.84 9.94
C ILE A 11 -2.11 24.74 8.96
N ALA A 12 -1.97 23.46 9.34
CA ALA A 12 -2.38 22.34 8.49
C ALA A 12 -3.89 22.37 8.18
N ILE A 13 -4.74 22.66 9.17
CA ILE A 13 -6.20 22.77 8.99
C ILE A 13 -6.56 23.90 8.03
N ILE A 14 -5.90 25.06 8.13
CA ILE A 14 -6.15 26.20 7.23
C ILE A 14 -5.85 25.81 5.79
N PHE A 15 -4.71 25.16 5.52
CA PHE A 15 -4.40 24.73 4.16
C PHE A 15 -5.37 23.67 3.63
N VAL A 16 -5.84 22.75 4.47
CA VAL A 16 -6.89 21.78 4.09
C VAL A 16 -8.19 22.50 3.71
N LEU A 17 -8.62 23.49 4.49
CA LEU A 17 -9.80 24.29 4.17
C LEU A 17 -9.60 25.08 2.87
N SER A 18 -8.44 25.71 2.68
CA SER A 18 -8.11 26.43 1.44
C SER A 18 -8.14 25.53 0.19
N PHE A 19 -7.68 24.28 0.29
CA PHE A 19 -7.81 23.29 -0.79
C PHE A 19 -9.27 23.05 -1.18
N HIS A 20 -10.18 22.96 -0.20
CA HIS A 20 -11.60 22.73 -0.46
C HIS A 20 -12.31 23.99 -1.02
N LEU A 21 -11.87 25.19 -0.61
CA LEU A 21 -12.40 26.48 -1.08
C LEU A 21 -11.93 26.86 -2.49
N ALA A 22 -10.70 26.48 -2.87
CA ALA A 22 -10.10 26.81 -4.17
C ALA A 22 -9.39 25.60 -4.80
N PRO A 23 -10.12 24.55 -5.22
CA PRO A 23 -9.54 23.31 -5.74
C PRO A 23 -8.70 23.52 -7.02
N ASN A 24 -8.96 24.58 -7.79
CA ASN A 24 -8.20 24.95 -8.98
C ASN A 24 -6.88 25.67 -8.67
N LEU A 25 -6.70 26.20 -7.45
CA LEU A 25 -5.43 26.79 -7.00
C LEU A 25 -4.47 25.72 -6.47
N PHE A 26 -5.02 24.67 -5.85
CA PHE A 26 -4.27 23.55 -5.28
C PHE A 26 -4.47 22.26 -6.09
N VAL A 27 -4.08 22.27 -7.36
CA VAL A 27 -4.34 21.17 -8.30
C VAL A 27 -3.48 19.92 -7.98
N ASN A 28 -4.11 18.74 -7.90
CA ASN A 28 -3.47 17.40 -7.84
C ASN A 28 -2.77 16.97 -6.54
N GLY A 29 -3.32 17.37 -5.40
CA GLY A 29 -3.05 16.70 -4.12
C GLY A 29 -2.07 17.46 -3.25
N PHE A 30 -2.61 18.40 -2.46
CA PHE A 30 -1.93 18.86 -1.27
C PHE A 30 -2.03 17.74 -0.21
N LEU A 31 -0.92 17.03 0.05
CA LEU A 31 -0.86 16.10 1.18
C LEU A 31 -0.87 16.86 2.51
N GLY A 32 -0.46 18.13 2.49
CA GLY A 32 -0.39 19.06 3.63
C GLY A 32 0.71 18.79 4.62
N VAL A 33 1.18 17.55 4.67
CA VAL A 33 2.36 17.13 5.42
C VAL A 33 3.65 17.43 4.66
N ASP A 34 3.60 17.53 3.32
CA ASP A 34 4.75 17.75 2.44
C ASP A 34 5.50 19.06 2.71
N ILE A 35 4.86 20.05 3.34
CA ILE A 35 5.50 21.28 3.82
C ILE A 35 6.55 20.98 4.90
N PHE A 36 6.27 20.02 5.79
CA PHE A 36 7.03 19.79 7.02
C PHE A 36 8.00 18.61 6.94
N VAL A 37 7.94 17.81 5.86
CA VAL A 37 8.78 16.61 5.70
C VAL A 37 9.78 16.77 4.55
N LYS A 38 10.92 16.08 4.67
CA LYS A 38 11.97 16.07 3.65
C LYS A 38 11.61 15.17 2.46
N LYS A 39 10.99 14.02 2.71
CA LYS A 39 10.62 13.03 1.70
C LYS A 39 9.39 12.25 2.17
N ILE A 40 8.52 11.84 1.24
CA ILE A 40 7.31 11.03 1.49
C ILE A 40 7.41 9.78 0.64
N TYR A 41 7.26 8.61 1.26
CA TYR A 41 7.14 7.34 0.53
C TYR A 41 5.68 6.91 0.54
N ILE A 42 5.15 6.59 -0.63
CA ILE A 42 3.75 6.17 -0.81
C ILE A 42 3.77 4.82 -1.50
N LEU A 43 3.14 3.84 -0.85
CA LEU A 43 2.97 2.51 -1.44
C LEU A 43 2.03 2.60 -2.65
N ASP A 44 2.44 2.05 -3.79
CA ASP A 44 1.59 1.88 -4.97
C ASP A 44 0.51 0.80 -4.72
N ALA A 45 -0.49 0.74 -5.59
CA ALA A 45 -1.64 -0.15 -5.40
C ALA A 45 -1.23 -1.63 -5.38
N LEU A 46 -1.55 -2.31 -4.28
CA LEU A 46 -1.56 -3.78 -4.20
C LEU A 46 -2.84 -4.34 -4.85
N PRO A 47 -2.86 -5.61 -5.26
CA PRO A 47 -4.09 -6.25 -5.71
C PRO A 47 -5.16 -6.23 -4.61
N GLU A 48 -6.41 -6.15 -5.01
CA GLU A 48 -7.54 -6.22 -4.08
C GLU A 48 -7.81 -7.68 -3.69
N TYR A 49 -7.76 -7.96 -2.38
CA TYR A 49 -8.13 -9.26 -1.82
C TYR A 49 -9.56 -9.20 -1.30
N SER A 50 -10.24 -10.34 -1.30
CA SER A 50 -11.58 -10.44 -0.70
C SER A 50 -11.51 -10.33 0.82
N GLU A 51 -12.44 -9.60 1.44
CA GLU A 51 -12.67 -9.73 2.88
C GLU A 51 -12.95 -11.19 3.26
N ASN A 52 -12.59 -11.56 4.49
CA ASN A 52 -12.68 -12.93 5.00
C ASN A 52 -11.84 -13.97 4.23
N PHE A 53 -10.83 -13.53 3.45
CA PHE A 53 -9.94 -14.44 2.71
C PHE A 53 -9.25 -15.46 3.63
N PHE A 54 -8.79 -15.06 4.81
CA PHE A 54 -8.08 -15.97 5.71
C PHE A 54 -8.96 -17.14 6.18
N THR A 55 -10.24 -16.90 6.44
CA THR A 55 -11.22 -17.95 6.75
C THR A 55 -11.40 -18.90 5.56
N LEU A 56 -11.52 -18.36 4.34
CA LEU A 56 -11.60 -19.17 3.12
C LEU A 56 -10.34 -20.01 2.90
N PHE A 57 -9.17 -19.41 3.11
CA PHE A 57 -7.87 -20.07 3.04
C PHE A 57 -7.79 -21.24 4.01
N LEU A 58 -8.14 -21.05 5.28
CA LEU A 58 -8.14 -22.14 6.27
C LEU A 58 -9.13 -23.25 5.92
N HIS A 59 -10.30 -22.88 5.38
CA HIS A 59 -11.29 -23.86 4.92
C HIS A 59 -10.72 -24.75 3.80
N TYR A 60 -10.10 -24.16 2.79
CA TYR A 60 -9.46 -24.92 1.70
C TYR A 60 -8.29 -25.76 2.21
N LEU A 61 -7.45 -25.19 3.08
CA LEU A 61 -6.31 -25.91 3.65
C LEU A 61 -6.72 -27.18 4.40
N ILE A 62 -7.87 -27.16 5.09
CA ILE A 62 -8.39 -28.31 5.84
C ILE A 62 -9.18 -29.27 4.94
N THR A 63 -9.99 -28.74 4.02
CA THR A 63 -10.99 -29.54 3.29
C THR A 63 -10.55 -29.99 1.90
N ARG A 64 -9.71 -29.21 1.21
CA ARG A 64 -9.28 -29.39 -0.18
C ARG A 64 -7.87 -28.84 -0.43
N PRO A 65 -6.83 -29.36 0.25
CA PRO A 65 -5.46 -28.87 0.11
C PRO A 65 -4.92 -28.97 -1.33
N GLU A 66 -5.46 -29.85 -2.17
CA GLU A 66 -5.13 -29.98 -3.59
C GLU A 66 -5.60 -28.79 -4.45
N ASP A 67 -6.64 -28.08 -3.99
CA ASP A 67 -7.27 -26.97 -4.72
C ASP A 67 -6.72 -25.59 -4.30
N MET A 68 -5.67 -25.54 -3.46
CA MET A 68 -5.13 -24.30 -2.89
C MET A 68 -4.71 -23.28 -3.97
N GLU A 69 -4.22 -23.76 -5.11
CA GLU A 69 -3.82 -22.92 -6.25
C GLU A 69 -4.95 -22.07 -6.84
N LEU A 70 -6.22 -22.42 -6.57
CA LEU A 70 -7.40 -21.64 -6.98
C LEU A 70 -7.55 -20.35 -6.17
N LEU A 71 -6.93 -20.26 -5.00
CA LEU A 71 -7.00 -19.09 -4.12
C LEU A 71 -6.11 -17.94 -4.59
N HIS A 72 -5.22 -18.17 -5.55
CA HIS A 72 -4.39 -17.11 -6.13
C HIS A 72 -5.20 -16.22 -7.06
N LEU A 73 -4.89 -14.92 -7.08
CA LEU A 73 -5.63 -13.98 -7.91
C LEU A 73 -5.10 -14.02 -9.35
N ASN A 74 -6.01 -13.89 -10.32
CA ASN A 74 -5.59 -13.69 -11.70
C ASN A 74 -4.97 -12.29 -11.86
N LYS A 75 -3.70 -12.24 -12.28
CA LYS A 75 -2.93 -10.99 -12.39
C LYS A 75 -3.59 -9.97 -13.31
N LYS A 76 -4.04 -10.39 -14.49
CA LYS A 76 -4.65 -9.50 -15.50
C LYS A 76 -5.92 -8.84 -14.96
N LYS A 77 -6.75 -9.60 -14.23
CA LYS A 77 -7.96 -9.08 -13.59
C LYS A 77 -7.61 -8.10 -12.47
N ALA A 78 -6.72 -8.49 -11.55
CA ALA A 78 -6.32 -7.63 -10.44
C ALA A 78 -5.65 -6.32 -10.90
N ASP A 79 -4.82 -6.36 -11.95
CA ASP A 79 -4.22 -5.17 -12.54
C ASP A 79 -5.25 -4.25 -13.21
N LEU A 80 -6.30 -4.84 -13.81
CA LEU A 80 -7.40 -4.09 -14.41
C LEU A 80 -8.20 -3.36 -13.32
N ASP A 81 -8.51 -4.05 -12.22
CA ASP A 81 -9.26 -3.49 -11.09
C ASP A 81 -8.48 -2.30 -10.46
N MET A 82 -7.16 -2.44 -10.33
CA MET A 82 -6.28 -1.37 -9.80
C MET A 82 -5.85 -0.30 -10.80
N LYS A 83 -6.25 -0.41 -12.09
CA LYS A 83 -5.80 0.49 -13.17
C LYS A 83 -6.07 1.97 -12.85
N ASN A 84 -7.27 2.27 -12.36
CA ASN A 84 -7.66 3.65 -12.06
C ASN A 84 -6.92 4.20 -10.82
N VAL A 85 -6.66 3.35 -9.82
CA VAL A 85 -5.90 3.71 -8.62
C VAL A 85 -4.46 4.05 -9.00
N ARG A 86 -3.79 3.17 -9.75
CA ARG A 86 -2.42 3.42 -10.24
C ARG A 86 -2.36 4.66 -11.12
N LYS A 87 -3.35 4.88 -11.99
CA LYS A 87 -3.45 6.11 -12.80
C LYS A 87 -3.52 7.36 -11.91
N ARG A 88 -4.32 7.34 -10.83
CA ARG A 88 -4.44 8.45 -9.89
C ARG A 88 -3.14 8.71 -9.13
N LEU A 89 -2.48 7.67 -8.63
CA LEU A 89 -1.20 7.81 -7.93
C LEU A 89 -0.12 8.43 -8.82
N ARG A 90 -0.06 8.04 -10.09
CA ARG A 90 0.87 8.63 -11.08
C ARG A 90 0.59 10.09 -11.44
N MET A 91 -0.61 10.60 -11.15
CA MET A 91 -0.95 12.02 -11.37
C MET A 91 -0.52 12.93 -10.20
N ILE A 92 0.00 12.38 -9.10
CA ILE A 92 0.47 13.17 -7.95
C ILE A 92 1.61 14.08 -8.41
N LYS A 93 1.45 15.39 -8.19
CA LYS A 93 2.46 16.41 -8.49
C LYS A 93 3.21 16.76 -7.22
N CYS A 94 4.24 15.98 -6.88
CA CYS A 94 5.03 16.18 -5.66
C CYS A 94 6.50 15.87 -5.92
N THR A 95 7.38 16.86 -5.69
CA THR A 95 8.84 16.70 -5.87
C THR A 95 9.53 15.96 -4.71
N LYS A 96 8.86 15.88 -3.55
CA LYS A 96 9.33 15.18 -2.36
C LYS A 96 8.79 13.75 -2.22
N CYS A 97 7.92 13.32 -3.13
CA CYS A 97 7.21 12.05 -3.02
C CYS A 97 7.87 10.98 -3.87
N GLU A 98 7.93 9.76 -3.34
CA GLU A 98 8.39 8.58 -4.03
C GLU A 98 7.33 7.49 -3.94
N LEU A 99 6.87 7.02 -5.10
CA LEU A 99 6.01 5.84 -5.18
C LEU A 99 6.91 4.61 -5.19
N PHE A 100 6.61 3.63 -4.32
CA PHE A 100 7.27 2.33 -4.36
C PHE A 100 6.23 1.23 -4.47
N ASP A 101 6.53 0.18 -5.24
CA ASP A 101 5.62 -0.94 -5.50
C ASP A 101 6.11 -2.20 -4.81
N LEU A 102 5.22 -2.91 -4.13
CA LEU A 102 5.49 -4.22 -3.54
C LEU A 102 4.79 -5.36 -4.31
N SER A 103 3.91 -5.04 -5.27
CA SER A 103 3.06 -6.04 -5.92
C SER A 103 3.87 -7.11 -6.65
N HIS A 104 5.00 -6.73 -7.25
CA HIS A 104 5.90 -7.65 -7.94
C HIS A 104 6.47 -8.77 -7.04
N LEU A 105 6.54 -8.58 -5.72
CA LEU A 105 7.01 -9.61 -4.78
C LEU A 105 6.04 -10.79 -4.66
N PHE A 106 4.77 -10.57 -5.02
CA PHE A 106 3.72 -11.57 -4.95
C PHE A 106 3.33 -12.10 -6.33
N VAL A 107 4.10 -11.83 -7.38
CA VAL A 107 3.77 -12.28 -8.73
C VAL A 107 4.50 -13.56 -9.08
N GLU A 108 3.75 -14.54 -9.58
CA GLU A 108 4.31 -15.69 -10.27
C GLU A 108 3.49 -15.95 -11.54
N ASN A 109 4.14 -15.89 -12.71
CA ASN A 109 3.49 -16.01 -14.01
C ASN A 109 2.29 -15.02 -14.14
N ASP A 110 1.11 -15.54 -14.44
CA ASP A 110 -0.14 -14.77 -14.58
C ASP A 110 -0.96 -14.72 -13.28
N LYS A 111 -0.34 -14.96 -12.12
CA LYS A 111 -1.00 -14.98 -10.81
C LYS A 111 -0.36 -14.00 -9.82
N TYR A 112 -1.20 -13.41 -8.96
CA TYR A 112 -0.75 -12.90 -7.67
C TYR A 112 -0.95 -13.98 -6.61
N LEU A 113 0.15 -14.35 -5.96
CA LEU A 113 0.19 -15.28 -4.85
C LEU A 113 -0.52 -14.66 -3.64
N THR A 114 -1.37 -15.44 -3.02
CA THR A 114 -2.19 -15.04 -1.86
C THR A 114 -1.75 -15.73 -0.57
N PHE A 115 -0.84 -16.71 -0.69
CA PHE A 115 -0.25 -17.44 0.42
C PHE A 115 1.13 -17.98 0.01
N ASP A 116 1.93 -18.31 1.02
CA ASP A 116 3.20 -19.01 0.90
C ASP A 116 2.95 -20.52 0.75
N ARG A 117 3.41 -21.10 -0.37
CA ARG A 117 3.26 -22.53 -0.67
C ARG A 117 4.15 -23.43 0.19
N GLU A 118 5.28 -22.94 0.67
CA GLU A 118 6.22 -23.75 1.45
C GLU A 118 5.73 -23.91 2.88
N ASN A 119 5.32 -22.81 3.50
CA ASN A 119 4.89 -22.78 4.89
C ASN A 119 3.37 -22.88 5.06
N MET A 120 2.61 -22.88 3.96
CA MET A 120 1.14 -22.87 3.94
C MET A 120 0.57 -21.73 4.81
N MET A 121 1.10 -20.53 4.63
CA MET A 121 0.73 -19.34 5.39
C MET A 121 0.11 -18.28 4.48
N SER A 122 -1.11 -17.82 4.80
CA SER A 122 -1.76 -16.73 4.06
C SER A 122 -0.95 -15.43 4.14
N TYR A 123 -0.85 -14.70 3.02
CA TYR A 123 -0.23 -13.38 3.00
C TYR A 123 -1.15 -12.27 3.51
N VAL A 124 -2.46 -12.49 3.55
CA VAL A 124 -3.43 -11.51 4.06
C VAL A 124 -4.37 -12.10 5.11
N ASP A 125 -4.85 -11.26 6.02
CA ASP A 125 -5.84 -11.61 7.02
C ASP A 125 -7.29 -11.40 6.52
N ASN A 126 -8.28 -11.61 7.39
CA ASN A 126 -9.70 -11.42 7.05
C ASN A 126 -10.09 -9.97 6.75
N SER A 127 -9.26 -9.02 7.14
CA SER A 127 -9.45 -7.58 6.91
C SER A 127 -8.54 -7.03 5.82
N VAL A 128 -7.96 -7.91 4.99
CA VAL A 128 -7.13 -7.55 3.83
C VAL A 128 -5.78 -6.90 4.22
N HIS A 129 -5.38 -6.98 5.49
CA HIS A 129 -4.04 -6.56 5.91
C HIS A 129 -3.02 -7.66 5.66
N LEU A 130 -1.78 -7.27 5.31
CA LEU A 130 -0.67 -8.22 5.19
C LEU A 130 -0.39 -8.87 6.55
N THR A 131 -0.32 -10.20 6.56
CA THR A 131 0.12 -10.97 7.73
C THR A 131 1.63 -10.88 7.89
N THR A 132 2.19 -11.47 8.95
CA THR A 132 3.65 -11.63 9.10
C THR A 132 4.27 -12.34 7.90
N ALA A 133 3.61 -13.37 7.36
CA ALA A 133 4.08 -14.07 6.15
C ALA A 133 4.03 -13.16 4.92
N GLY A 134 3.01 -12.31 4.79
CA GLY A 134 2.89 -11.34 3.70
C GLY A 134 3.90 -10.19 3.80
N VAL A 135 4.29 -9.78 5.00
CA VAL A 135 5.28 -8.73 5.22
C VAL A 135 6.72 -9.23 5.02
N ALA A 136 7.00 -10.51 5.29
CA ALA A 136 8.36 -11.05 5.23
C ALA A 136 9.07 -10.84 3.86
N PRO A 137 8.43 -11.08 2.70
CA PRO A 137 9.02 -10.77 1.39
C PRO A 137 9.33 -9.29 1.17
N CYS A 138 8.62 -8.38 1.86
CA CYS A 138 8.76 -6.94 1.71
C CYS A 138 9.94 -6.36 2.51
N ASP A 139 10.48 -7.12 3.47
CA ASP A 139 11.52 -6.67 4.39
C ASP A 139 12.79 -6.11 3.70
N PRO A 140 13.30 -6.68 2.59
CA PRO A 140 14.44 -6.11 1.87
C PRO A 140 14.16 -4.71 1.31
N ILE A 141 12.95 -4.48 0.79
CA ILE A 141 12.53 -3.18 0.24
C ILE A 141 12.39 -2.16 1.36
N PHE A 142 11.73 -2.53 2.47
CA PHE A 142 11.60 -1.65 3.62
C PHE A 142 12.98 -1.29 4.20
N LYS A 143 13.88 -2.25 4.34
CA LYS A 143 15.26 -2.00 4.79
C LYS A 143 16.01 -1.07 3.85
N ASN A 144 15.84 -1.20 2.53
CA ASN A 144 16.47 -0.29 1.57
C ASN A 144 15.94 1.14 1.74
N ILE A 145 14.61 1.30 1.78
CA ILE A 145 13.97 2.60 2.00
C ILE A 145 14.42 3.23 3.31
N THR A 146 14.45 2.45 4.41
CA THR A 146 14.93 2.93 5.72
C THR A 146 16.39 3.36 5.66
N LYS A 147 17.27 2.60 5.00
CA LYS A 147 18.68 2.99 4.82
C LYS A 147 18.82 4.28 4.02
N GLU A 148 18.06 4.44 2.94
CA GLU A 148 18.04 5.69 2.17
C GLU A 148 17.57 6.89 2.99
N ILE A 149 16.60 6.69 3.87
CA ILE A 149 16.13 7.73 4.80
C ILE A 149 17.26 8.08 5.77
N LEU A 150 17.84 7.08 6.45
CA LEU A 150 18.88 7.29 7.47
C LEU A 150 20.16 7.93 6.90
N ASN A 151 20.61 7.52 5.71
CA ASN A 151 21.82 8.05 5.07
C ASN A 151 21.66 9.48 4.52
N LYS A 152 20.43 10.01 4.48
CA LYS A 152 20.13 11.40 4.06
C LYS A 152 19.96 12.37 5.24
N PHE A 153 20.22 11.90 6.46
CA PHE A 153 20.37 12.72 7.66
C PHE A 153 21.85 12.82 8.05
#